data_AF-D4AW26-F1
#
_entry.id   AF-D4AW26-F1
#
_cell.length_a   1.000
_cell.length_b   1.000
_cell.length_c   1.000
_cell.angle_alpha   90.00
_cell.angle_beta   90.00
_cell.angle_gamma   90.00
#
_symmetry.space_group_name_H-M   'P 1'
#
loop_
_entity.id
_entity.type
_entity.pdbx_description
1 polymer ?
#
loop_
_entity_poly.entity_id
_entity_poly.type
_entity_poly.pdbx_seq_one_letter_code
_entity_poly.pdbx_strand_id
1 'polypeptide(L)'
;MQQVLTQDGICLALEIYFARSCGIGQVSLALIFLVLTGALPLASSYSITADESDPKKEYAFPMLLISSGFHAVVAGYTYSWYSGTGQMGFAAGMLASGFLAAMGLWCMLFAGSSRISKRTGADKRTSGFPFKNVEADKRKKR
;
A
#
# COMPACT_ATOMS: atom_id res chain seq x y z
N MET A 1 -3.13 -45.67 19.20
CA MET A 1 -2.86 -44.47 20.02
C MET A 1 -2.02 -43.40 19.31
N GLN A 2 -1.09 -43.74 18.41
CA GLN A 2 -0.30 -42.75 17.64
C GLN A 2 -1.15 -41.80 16.77
N GLN A 3 -2.27 -42.29 16.21
CA GLN A 3 -3.16 -41.51 15.33
C GLN A 3 -3.98 -40.44 16.07
N VAL A 4 -4.21 -40.61 17.37
CA VAL A 4 -5.01 -39.67 18.18
C VAL A 4 -4.17 -38.45 18.56
N LEU A 5 -2.91 -38.66 18.97
CA LEU A 5 -1.97 -37.58 19.29
C LEU A 5 -1.64 -36.68 18.08
N THR A 6 -1.65 -37.22 16.86
CA THR A 6 -1.44 -36.43 15.64
C THR A 6 -2.63 -35.55 15.29
N GLN A 7 -3.85 -35.95 15.67
CA GLN A 7 -5.05 -35.19 15.35
C GLN A 7 -5.17 -33.93 16.22
N ASP A 8 -4.76 -34.03 17.49
CA ASP A 8 -4.72 -32.89 18.42
C ASP A 8 -3.70 -31.82 17.96
N GLY A 9 -2.53 -32.25 17.45
CA GLY A 9 -1.50 -31.36 16.94
C GLY A 9 -1.91 -30.58 15.69
N ILE A 10 -2.67 -31.20 14.78
CA ILE A 10 -3.17 -30.55 13.56
C ILE A 10 -4.25 -29.52 13.91
N CYS A 11 -5.18 -29.86 14.81
CA CYS A 11 -6.24 -28.95 15.24
C CYS A 11 -5.66 -27.68 15.89
N LEU A 12 -4.68 -27.86 16.78
CA LEU A 12 -3.99 -26.75 17.44
C LEU A 12 -3.22 -25.85 16.46
N ALA A 13 -2.54 -26.44 15.48
CA ALA A 13 -1.78 -25.69 14.46
C ALA A 13 -2.69 -24.79 13.60
N LEU A 14 -3.86 -25.31 13.22
CA LEU A 14 -4.84 -24.60 12.39
C LEU A 14 -5.52 -23.47 13.18
N GLU A 15 -5.84 -23.70 14.45
CA GLU A 15 -6.37 -22.68 15.36
C GLU A 15 -5.39 -21.52 15.53
N ILE A 16 -4.11 -21.82 15.81
CA ILE A 16 -3.06 -20.81 15.94
C ILE A 16 -2.88 -20.03 14.63
N TYR A 17 -2.92 -20.71 13.49
CA TYR A 17 -2.83 -20.08 12.18
C TYR A 17 -3.98 -19.10 11.94
N PHE A 18 -5.21 -19.53 12.20
CA PHE A 18 -6.40 -18.71 12.00
C PHE A 18 -6.44 -17.53 12.97
N ALA A 19 -6.14 -17.75 14.26
CA ALA A 19 -6.11 -16.71 15.28
C ALA A 19 -5.09 -15.61 14.94
N ARG A 20 -3.88 -15.99 14.51
CA ARG A 20 -2.85 -15.02 14.10
C ARG A 20 -3.22 -14.29 12.82
N SER A 21 -3.74 -14.99 11.82
CA SER A 21 -4.19 -14.38 10.57
C SER A 21 -5.33 -13.38 10.80
N CYS A 22 -6.27 -13.73 11.69
CA CYS A 22 -7.35 -12.86 12.12
C CYS A 22 -6.82 -11.59 12.79
N GLY A 23 -5.89 -11.72 13.75
CA GLY A 23 -5.27 -10.59 14.43
C GLY A 23 -4.54 -9.63 13.47
N ILE A 24 -3.77 -10.17 12.52
CA ILE A 24 -3.10 -9.36 11.47
C ILE A 24 -4.13 -8.59 10.64
N GLY A 25 -5.24 -9.24 10.26
CA GLY A 25 -6.34 -8.61 9.53
C GLY A 25 -7.03 -7.50 10.32
N GLN A 26 -7.32 -7.72 11.59
CA GLN A 26 -7.97 -6.73 12.45
C GLN A 26 -7.11 -5.48 12.65
N VAL A 27 -5.80 -5.64 12.84
CA VAL A 27 -4.87 -4.50 12.94
C VAL A 27 -4.86 -3.67 11.66
N SER A 28 -4.81 -4.30 10.49
CA SER A 28 -4.86 -3.60 9.21
C SER A 28 -6.17 -2.84 9.02
N LEU A 29 -7.32 -3.48 9.32
CA LEU A 29 -8.63 -2.84 9.26
C LEU A 29 -8.72 -1.65 10.21
N ALA A 30 -8.26 -1.79 11.46
CA ALA A 30 -8.28 -0.71 12.44
C ALA A 30 -7.47 0.52 11.96
N LEU A 31 -6.30 0.29 11.37
CA LEU A 31 -5.48 1.37 10.79
C LEU A 31 -6.19 2.06 9.62
N ILE A 32 -6.82 1.29 8.72
CA ILE A 32 -7.61 1.84 7.61
C ILE A 32 -8.77 2.69 8.14
N PHE A 33 -9.51 2.20 9.14
CA PHE A 33 -10.61 2.95 9.76
C PHE A 33 -10.12 4.25 10.40
N LEU A 34 -8.99 4.23 11.09
CA LEU A 34 -8.42 5.43 11.73
C LEU A 34 -8.06 6.51 10.68
N VAL A 35 -7.54 6.10 9.53
CA VAL A 35 -7.23 7.00 8.41
C VAL A 35 -8.52 7.53 7.76
N LEU A 36 -9.50 6.65 7.51
CA LEU A 36 -10.73 7.00 6.79
C LEU A 36 -11.68 7.87 7.61
N THR A 37 -11.68 7.71 8.94
CA THR A 37 -12.46 8.54 9.87
C THR A 37 -11.91 9.96 10.00
N GLY A 38 -10.70 10.23 9.50
CA GLY A 38 -10.05 11.53 9.64
C GLY A 38 -9.62 11.86 11.07
N ALA A 39 -9.60 10.86 11.98
CA ALA A 39 -9.14 11.02 13.35
C ALA A 39 -7.66 11.42 13.45
N LEU A 40 -6.87 11.08 12.42
CA LEU A 40 -5.50 11.53 12.27
C LEU A 40 -5.42 12.79 11.40
N PRO A 41 -4.90 13.92 11.91
CA PRO A 41 -4.66 15.12 11.11
C PRO A 41 -3.42 14.93 10.22
N LEU A 42 -3.57 14.27 9.06
CA LEU A 42 -2.48 14.07 8.09
C LEU A 42 -2.05 15.37 7.38
N ALA A 43 -2.85 16.43 7.50
CA ALA A 43 -2.69 17.68 6.76
C ALA A 43 -1.61 18.64 7.31
N SER A 44 -1.10 18.47 8.55
CA SER A 44 -0.23 19.50 9.15
C SER A 44 1.25 19.42 8.77
N SER A 45 1.71 18.29 8.20
CA SER A 45 3.15 18.06 7.94
C SER A 45 3.48 17.38 6.62
N TYR A 46 2.51 16.79 5.92
CA TYR A 46 2.74 16.14 4.62
C TYR A 46 2.49 17.11 3.46
N SER A 47 3.38 18.08 3.27
CA SER A 47 3.38 19.00 2.11
C SER A 47 4.08 18.41 0.87
N ILE A 48 4.06 17.07 0.72
CA ILE A 48 4.49 16.42 -0.52
C ILE A 48 3.28 16.36 -1.46
N THR A 49 3.20 17.38 -2.32
CA THR A 49 2.50 17.36 -3.61
C THR A 49 0.96 17.32 -3.61
N ALA A 50 0.30 17.92 -2.62
CA ALA A 50 -1.12 18.26 -2.76
C ALA A 50 -1.24 19.56 -3.59
N ASP A 51 -1.69 19.45 -4.84
CA ASP A 51 -2.52 20.52 -5.41
C ASP A 51 -3.81 20.54 -4.59
N GLU A 52 -4.21 21.70 -4.07
CA GLU A 52 -5.40 21.92 -3.22
C GLU A 52 -6.76 21.45 -3.81
N SER A 53 -6.79 20.91 -5.02
CA SER A 53 -8.03 20.68 -5.78
C SER A 53 -8.52 19.23 -5.85
N ASP A 54 -7.79 18.24 -5.32
CA ASP A 54 -8.21 16.82 -5.41
C ASP A 54 -8.18 16.09 -4.05
N PRO A 55 -9.31 16.08 -3.31
CA PRO A 55 -9.39 15.48 -1.96
C PRO A 55 -9.12 13.97 -1.94
N LYS A 56 -9.14 13.28 -3.10
CA LYS A 56 -8.83 11.85 -3.17
C LYS A 56 -7.35 11.53 -2.98
N LYS A 57 -6.45 12.50 -3.18
CA LYS A 57 -4.99 12.26 -3.14
C LYS A 57 -4.43 12.18 -1.73
N GLU A 58 -5.07 12.80 -0.75
CA GLU A 58 -4.59 12.87 0.64
C GLU A 58 -4.58 11.50 1.33
N TYR A 59 -5.54 10.64 1.00
CA TYR A 59 -5.68 9.30 1.58
C TYR A 59 -5.02 8.20 0.75
N ALA A 60 -4.61 8.48 -0.50
CA ALA A 60 -4.08 7.47 -1.40
C ALA A 60 -2.77 6.86 -0.90
N PHE A 61 -1.84 7.70 -0.43
CA PHE A 61 -0.55 7.25 0.11
C PHE A 61 -0.68 6.42 1.40
N PRO A 62 -1.35 6.90 2.47
CA PRO A 62 -1.48 6.12 3.70
C PRO A 62 -2.27 4.82 3.50
N MET A 63 -3.28 4.81 2.63
CA MET A 63 -4.01 3.59 2.29
C MET A 63 -3.10 2.58 1.60
N LEU A 64 -2.34 3.01 0.58
CA LEU A 64 -1.35 2.14 -0.06
C LEU A 64 -0.33 1.63 0.96
N LEU A 65 0.07 2.43 1.95
CA LEU A 65 1.06 2.03 2.96
C LEU A 65 0.54 0.90 3.82
N ILE A 66 -0.66 1.07 4.37
CA ILE A 66 -1.27 0.09 5.26
C ILE A 66 -1.55 -1.21 4.50
N SER A 67 -2.12 -1.14 3.29
CA SER A 67 -2.41 -2.33 2.50
C SER A 67 -1.15 -3.07 2.04
N SER A 68 -0.11 -2.35 1.61
CA SER A 68 1.17 -2.97 1.22
C SER A 68 1.87 -3.61 2.42
N GLY A 69 1.87 -2.92 3.56
CA GLY A 69 2.44 -3.42 4.81
C GLY A 69 1.70 -4.68 5.30
N PHE A 70 0.36 -4.69 5.22
CA PHE A 70 -0.44 -5.88 5.51
C PHE A 70 -0.01 -7.07 4.66
N HIS A 71 0.07 -6.89 3.34
CA HIS A 71 0.50 -7.96 2.44
C HIS A 71 1.95 -8.40 2.67
N ALA A 72 2.85 -7.51 3.08
CA ALA A 72 4.22 -7.86 3.45
C ALA A 72 4.26 -8.74 4.72
N VAL A 73 3.48 -8.39 5.75
CA VAL A 73 3.36 -9.20 6.98
C VAL A 73 2.76 -10.57 6.68
N VAL A 74 1.70 -10.64 5.87
CA VAL A 74 1.09 -11.91 5.46
C VAL A 74 2.07 -12.77 4.65
N ALA A 75 2.85 -12.17 3.75
CA ALA A 75 3.88 -12.88 2.99
C ALA A 75 4.96 -13.47 3.91
N GLY A 76 5.45 -12.70 4.89
CA GLY A 76 6.42 -13.20 5.88
C GLY A 76 5.86 -14.30 6.78
N TYR A 77 4.59 -14.19 7.17
CA TYR A 77 3.93 -15.19 8.00
C TYR A 77 3.70 -16.51 7.25
N THR A 78 3.19 -16.43 6.02
CA THR A 78 3.00 -17.62 5.16
C THR A 78 4.33 -18.24 4.74
N TYR A 79 5.39 -17.44 4.54
CA TYR A 79 6.76 -17.95 4.34
C TYR A 79 7.22 -18.79 5.53
N SER A 80 7.03 -18.31 6.76
CA SER A 80 7.44 -19.02 7.99
C SER A 80 6.75 -20.39 8.10
N TRP A 81 5.47 -20.48 7.73
CA TRP A 81 4.73 -21.75 7.65
C TRP A 81 5.20 -22.63 6.49
N TYR A 82 5.50 -22.05 5.34
CA TYR A 82 6.04 -22.78 4.20
C TYR A 82 7.40 -23.41 4.53
N SER A 83 8.31 -22.67 5.16
CA SER A 83 9.62 -23.18 5.57
C SER A 83 9.53 -24.33 6.57
N GLY A 84 8.50 -24.35 7.43
CA GLY A 84 8.29 -25.42 8.40
C GLY A 84 7.54 -26.64 7.86
N THR A 85 6.61 -26.46 6.92
CA THR A 85 5.69 -27.53 6.49
C THR A 85 5.89 -28.01 5.05
N GLY A 86 6.55 -27.21 4.20
CA GLY A 86 6.71 -27.49 2.76
C GLY A 86 5.41 -27.44 1.95
N GLN A 87 4.28 -27.06 2.56
CA GLN A 87 2.98 -27.08 1.90
C GLN A 87 2.86 -25.98 0.85
N MET A 88 2.53 -26.36 -0.39
CA MET A 88 2.43 -25.45 -1.54
C MET A 88 1.35 -24.37 -1.36
N GLY A 89 0.31 -24.63 -0.56
CA GLY A 89 -0.71 -23.62 -0.24
C GLY A 89 -0.12 -22.37 0.43
N PHE A 90 0.84 -22.55 1.34
CA PHE A 90 1.54 -21.43 1.99
C PHE A 90 2.50 -20.73 1.03
N ALA A 91 3.15 -21.45 0.12
CA ALA A 91 3.98 -20.86 -0.92
C ALA A 91 3.16 -19.97 -1.87
N ALA A 92 1.96 -20.41 -2.28
CA ALA A 92 1.07 -19.62 -3.11
C ALA A 92 0.61 -18.34 -2.39
N GLY A 93 0.24 -18.45 -1.10
CA GLY A 93 -0.13 -17.29 -0.28
C GLY A 93 1.01 -16.27 -0.10
N MET A 94 2.25 -16.77 0.07
CA MET A 94 3.46 -15.96 0.13
C MET A 94 3.70 -15.21 -1.18
N LEU A 95 3.65 -15.89 -2.32
CA LEU A 95 3.88 -15.28 -3.63
C LEU A 95 2.82 -14.25 -3.98
N ALA A 96 1.54 -14.57 -3.77
CA ALA A 96 0.43 -13.67 -4.05
C ALA A 96 0.51 -12.40 -3.19
N SER A 97 0.72 -12.57 -1.87
CA SER A 97 0.83 -11.43 -0.96
C SER A 97 2.12 -10.64 -1.20
N GLY A 98 3.24 -11.31 -1.45
CA GLY A 98 4.50 -10.65 -1.79
C GLY A 98 4.41 -9.82 -3.07
N PHE A 99 3.72 -10.31 -4.09
CA PHE A 99 3.46 -9.57 -5.32
C PHE A 99 2.63 -8.30 -5.06
N LEU A 100 1.55 -8.40 -4.28
CA LEU A 100 0.72 -7.24 -3.93
C LEU A 100 1.50 -6.20 -3.11
N ALA A 101 2.35 -6.64 -2.17
CA ALA A 101 3.23 -5.75 -1.43
C ALA A 101 4.24 -5.04 -2.35
N ALA A 102 4.84 -5.76 -3.30
CA ALA A 102 5.77 -5.20 -4.27
C ALA A 102 5.09 -4.20 -5.22
N MET A 103 3.85 -4.49 -5.66
CA MET A 103 3.04 -3.57 -6.46
C MET A 103 2.68 -2.31 -5.70
N GLY A 104 2.30 -2.42 -4.43
CA GLY A 104 2.02 -1.26 -3.60
C GLY A 104 3.26 -0.38 -3.37
N LEU A 105 4.42 -1.00 -3.12
CA LEU A 105 5.71 -0.29 -3.05
C LEU A 105 6.06 0.39 -4.38
N TRP A 106 5.85 -0.29 -5.51
CA TRP A 106 6.04 0.27 -6.83
C TRP A 106 5.17 1.51 -7.05
N CYS A 107 3.88 1.44 -6.69
CA CYS A 107 2.97 2.57 -6.76
C CYS A 107 3.47 3.75 -5.91
N MET A 108 3.99 3.53 -4.71
CA MET A 108 4.53 4.61 -3.89
C MET A 108 5.76 5.28 -4.49
N LEU A 109 6.68 4.49 -5.04
CA LEU A 109 7.94 5.00 -5.59
C LEU A 109 7.72 5.74 -6.91
N PHE A 110 6.76 5.30 -7.72
CA PHE A 110 6.63 5.74 -9.12
C PHE A 110 5.32 6.43 -9.48
N ALA A 111 4.29 6.45 -8.63
CA ALA A 111 3.03 7.16 -8.94
C ALA A 111 3.19 8.69 -8.87
N GLY A 112 4.15 9.19 -8.09
CA GLY A 112 4.38 10.62 -7.87
C GLY A 112 5.16 11.32 -8.99
N SER A 113 4.57 11.51 -10.17
CA SER A 113 5.13 12.41 -11.18
C SER A 113 4.49 13.80 -11.06
N SER A 114 5.16 14.73 -10.38
CA SER A 114 4.76 16.15 -10.35
C SER A 114 4.93 16.78 -11.74
N ARG A 115 3.84 16.73 -12.51
CA ARG A 115 3.74 17.30 -13.87
C ARG A 115 3.63 18.82 -13.84
N ILE A 116 3.21 19.41 -12.73
CA ILE A 116 3.13 20.86 -12.56
C ILE A 116 4.46 21.39 -12.01
N SER A 117 4.97 22.44 -12.64
CA SER A 117 6.19 23.11 -12.19
C SER A 117 5.96 23.81 -10.84
N LYS A 118 6.68 23.42 -9.79
CA LYS A 118 6.65 24.10 -8.48
C LYS A 118 7.06 25.57 -8.56
N ARG A 119 7.83 25.97 -9.58
CA ARG A 119 8.32 27.34 -9.77
C ARG A 119 7.32 28.25 -10.48
N THR A 120 6.48 27.71 -11.36
CA THR A 120 5.65 28.50 -12.28
C THR A 120 4.18 28.11 -12.32
N GLY A 121 3.78 27.05 -11.60
CA GLY A 121 2.42 26.50 -11.62
C GLY A 121 1.97 25.93 -12.96
N ALA A 122 2.82 25.96 -13.99
CA ALA A 122 2.47 25.50 -15.33
C ALA A 122 2.72 24.00 -15.52
N ASP A 123 1.80 23.30 -16.17
CA ASP A 123 1.97 21.89 -16.57
C ASP A 123 3.20 21.72 -17.50
N LYS A 124 4.04 20.71 -17.24
CA LYS A 124 5.24 20.33 -18.00
C LYS A 124 4.98 19.75 -19.36
N ARG A 125 3.72 19.43 -19.66
CA ARG A 125 3.31 18.87 -20.95
C ARG A 125 2.72 19.90 -21.91
N THR A 126 2.53 21.13 -21.47
CA THR A 126 2.08 22.22 -22.34
C THR A 126 3.28 22.83 -23.08
N SER A 127 3.34 22.61 -24.38
CA SER A 127 4.19 23.37 -25.30
C SER A 127 3.36 24.47 -25.97
N GLY A 128 4.02 25.57 -26.34
CA GLY A 128 3.46 26.64 -27.17
C GLY A 128 3.82 26.49 -28.65
N PHE A 129 4.19 25.27 -29.08
CA PHE A 129 4.54 24.97 -30.46
C PHE A 129 3.54 23.93 -31.02
N PRO A 130 3.02 24.11 -32.25
CA PRO A 130 3.28 25.23 -33.16
C PRO A 130 2.38 26.47 -32.90
N PHE A 131 1.39 26.37 -32.01
CA PHE A 131 0.43 27.45 -31.73
C PHE A 131 0.61 28.02 -30.32
N LYS A 132 0.33 29.32 -30.19
CA LYS A 132 0.45 30.06 -28.92
C LYS A 132 -0.43 29.42 -27.83
N ASN A 133 0.20 29.07 -26.71
CA ASN A 133 -0.46 28.47 -25.54
C ASN A 133 -0.17 29.33 -24.30
N VAL A 134 -1.20 29.97 -23.76
CA VAL A 134 -1.10 30.89 -22.61
C VAL A 134 -0.65 30.17 -21.33
N GLU A 135 -0.95 28.87 -21.19
CA GLU A 135 -0.49 28.02 -20.08
C GLU A 135 1.01 27.68 -20.21
N ALA A 136 1.52 27.52 -21.43
CA ALA A 136 2.95 27.31 -21.67
C ALA A 136 3.75 28.60 -21.43
N ASP A 137 3.18 29.76 -21.74
CA ASP A 137 3.82 31.07 -21.58
C ASP A 137 4.04 31.46 -20.11
N LYS A 138 3.25 30.92 -19.18
CA LYS A 138 3.48 31.04 -17.72
C LYS A 138 4.86 30.52 -17.28
N ARG A 139 5.52 29.67 -18.10
CA ARG A 139 6.89 29.18 -17.87
C ARG A 139 7.98 30.19 -18.22
N LYS A 140 7.69 31.13 -19.14
CA LYS A 140 8.68 32.06 -19.71
C LYS A 140 8.75 33.39 -18.97
N LYS A 141 7.71 33.78 -18.23
CA LYS A 141 7.76 34.94 -17.32
C LYS A 141 8.70 34.66 -16.15
N ARG A 142 9.95 35.10 -16.29
CA ARG A 142 10.86 35.39 -15.17
C ARG A 142 10.63 36.82 -14.70
#